data_AF-A0A2U9RB89-F1
#
_entry.id   AF-A0A2U9RB89-F1
#
_cell.length_a   1.000
_cell.length_b   1.000
_cell.length_c   1.000
_cell.angle_alpha   90.00
_cell.angle_beta   90.00
_cell.angle_gamma   90.00
#
_symmetry.space_group_name_H-M   'P 1'
#
loop_
_entity.id
_entity.type
_entity.pdbx_description
1 polymer ?
#
loop_
_entity_poly.entity_id
_entity_poly.type
_entity_poly.pdbx_seq_one_letter_code
_entity_poly.pdbx_strand_id
1 'polypeptide(L)' 'MADIPPQVLRKLIIFTALMILGPLVAFFTSQALFESSLVSGGIAAVVANVVLIGYVYVAFNENIDGDSKEKKES' A
#
# COMPACT_ATOMS: atom_id res chain seq x y z
N MET A 1 11.11 22.70 15.35
CA MET A 1 10.93 21.27 15.01
C MET A 1 10.02 21.27 13.79
N ALA A 2 10.41 20.64 12.68
CA ALA A 2 9.60 20.70 11.47
C ALA A 2 8.25 20.02 11.74
N ASP A 3 7.15 20.76 11.69
CA ASP A 3 5.81 20.21 11.81
C ASP A 3 5.54 19.35 10.58
N ILE A 4 5.65 18.03 10.75
CA ILE A 4 5.32 17.05 9.73
C ILE A 4 3.80 16.87 9.80
N PRO A 5 3.06 17.10 8.70
CA PRO A 5 1.61 16.97 8.74
C PRO A 5 1.22 15.55 9.16
N PRO A 6 0.36 15.36 10.16
CA PRO A 6 0.01 14.03 10.67
C PRO A 6 -0.64 13.13 9.60
N GLN A 7 -1.21 13.74 8.56
CA GLN A 7 -1.77 13.05 7.40
C GLN A 7 -0.73 12.26 6.59
N VAL A 8 0.47 12.80 6.34
CA VAL A 8 1.52 12.08 5.59
C VAL A 8 2.11 10.96 6.42
N LEU A 9 2.27 11.17 7.73
CA LEU A 9 2.77 10.13 8.63
C LEU A 9 1.82 8.91 8.67
N ARG A 10 0.51 9.15 8.79
CA ARG A 10 -0.49 8.09 8.79
C ARG A 10 -0.46 7.27 7.50
N LYS A 11 -0.32 7.93 6.35
CA LYS A 11 -0.27 7.27 5.04
C LYS A 11 1.02 6.48 4.84
N LEU A 12 2.17 7.05 5.22
CA LEU A 12 3.45 6.36 5.16
C LEU A 12 3.42 5.04 5.94
N ILE A 13 2.89 5.07 7.18
CA ILE A 13 2.74 3.87 8.02
C ILE A 13 1.82 2.84 7.36
N ILE A 14 0.67 3.27 6.83
CA ILE A 14 -0.28 2.38 6.14
C ILE A 14 0.40 1.72 4.94
N PHE A 15 1.13 2.46 4.11
CA PHE A 15 1.79 1.90 2.94
C PHE A 15 2.95 0.97 3.28
N THR A 16 3.73 1.29 4.31
CA THR A 16 4.76 0.37 4.82
C THR A 16 4.14 -0.94 5.29
N ALA A 17 3.02 -0.88 6.02
CA ALA A 17 2.30 -2.08 6.44
C ALA A 17 1.73 -2.84 5.23
N LEU A 18 1.14 -2.16 4.26
CA LEU A 18 0.51 -2.76 3.07
C LEU A 18 1.53 -3.47 2.16
N MET A 19 2.73 -2.90 2.04
CA MET A 19 3.82 -3.49 1.25
C MET A 19 4.33 -4.81 1.81
N ILE A 20 4.20 -5.02 3.13
CA ILE A 20 4.56 -6.26 3.81
C ILE A 20 3.35 -7.21 3.85
N LEU A 21 2.23 -6.72 4.35
CA LEU A 21 1.02 -7.53 4.59
C LEU A 21 0.37 -8.02 3.30
N GLY A 22 0.32 -7.20 2.24
CA GLY A 22 -0.34 -7.58 0.99
C GLY A 22 0.26 -8.83 0.35
N PRO A 23 1.57 -8.87 0.07
CA PRO A 23 2.25 -10.06 -0.45
C PRO A 23 2.24 -11.24 0.52
N LEU A 24 2.36 -10.99 1.84
CA LEU A 24 2.31 -12.04 2.86
C LEU A 24 0.95 -12.74 2.85
N VAL A 25 -0.14 -11.97 2.91
CA VAL A 25 -1.50 -12.51 2.94
C VAL A 25 -1.77 -13.29 1.66
N ALA A 26 -1.35 -12.78 0.50
CA ALA A 26 -1.46 -13.50 -0.76
C ALA A 26 -0.67 -14.82 -0.76
N PHE A 27 0.56 -14.81 -0.24
CA PHE A 27 1.39 -16.01 -0.13
C PHE A 27 0.71 -17.08 0.75
N PHE A 28 0.31 -16.72 1.97
CA PHE A 28 -0.30 -17.66 2.91
C PHE A 28 -1.68 -18.16 2.44
N THR A 29 -2.50 -17.27 1.84
CA THR A 29 -3.79 -17.66 1.24
C THR A 29 -3.58 -18.62 0.08
N SER A 30 -2.59 -18.34 -0.77
CA SER A 30 -2.29 -19.19 -1.91
C SER A 30 -1.65 -20.51 -1.49
N GLN A 31 -0.88 -20.55 -0.40
CA GLN A 31 -0.32 -21.78 0.18
C GLN A 31 -1.39 -22.67 0.80
N ALA A 32 -2.47 -22.08 1.32
CA ALA A 32 -3.62 -22.82 1.85
C ALA A 32 -4.48 -23.45 0.73
N LEU A 33 -4.48 -22.85 -0.47
CA LEU A 33 -5.23 -23.36 -1.64
C LEU A 33 -4.39 -24.28 -2.52
N PHE A 34 -3.09 -24.06 -2.60
CA PHE A 34 -2.15 -24.82 -3.42
C PHE A 34 -0.95 -25.25 -2.56
N GLU A 35 -0.74 -26.56 -2.40
CA GLU A 35 0.40 -27.11 -1.64
C GLU A 35 1.78 -26.80 -2.29
N SER A 36 1.78 -26.29 -3.52
CA SER A 36 3.00 -25.97 -4.28
C SER A 36 3.55 -24.58 -3.95
N SER A 37 4.71 -24.53 -3.29
CA SER A 37 5.42 -23.27 -2.94
C SER A 37 5.78 -22.39 -4.15
N LEU A 38 5.91 -22.98 -5.34
CA LEU A 38 6.15 -22.24 -6.58
C LEU A 38 4.94 -21.37 -6.95
N VAL A 39 3.73 -21.90 -6.79
CA VAL A 39 2.49 -21.21 -7.14
C VAL A 39 2.19 -20.12 -6.11
N SER A 40 2.37 -20.40 -4.82
CA SER A 40 2.19 -19.39 -3.76
C SER A 40 3.20 -18.25 -3.87
N GLY A 41 4.46 -18.56 -4.17
CA GLY A 41 5.50 -17.56 -4.43
C GLY A 41 5.22 -16.73 -5.69
N GLY A 42 4.77 -17.37 -6.78
CA GLY A 42 4.40 -16.67 -8.02
C GLY A 42 3.24 -15.71 -7.83
N ILE A 43 2.18 -16.12 -7.12
CA ILE A 43 1.04 -15.26 -6.80
C ILE A 43 1.46 -14.11 -5.89
N ALA A 44 2.30 -14.35 -4.88
CA ALA A 44 2.82 -13.31 -4.01
C ALA A 44 3.64 -12.24 -4.79
N ALA A 45 4.44 -12.67 -5.76
CA ALA A 45 5.22 -11.76 -6.61
C ALA A 45 4.31 -10.88 -7.50
N VAL A 46 3.25 -11.45 -8.07
CA VAL A 46 2.25 -10.68 -8.83
C VAL A 46 1.56 -9.66 -7.92
N VAL A 47 1.13 -10.08 -6.73
CA VAL A 47 0.47 -9.19 -5.75
C VAL A 47 1.41 -8.08 -5.30
N ALA A 48 2.70 -8.35 -5.08
CA ALA A 48 3.67 -7.33 -4.72
C ALA A 48 3.77 -6.21 -5.78
N ASN A 49 3.77 -6.56 -7.06
CA ASN A 49 3.77 -5.58 -8.15
C ASN A 49 2.45 -4.77 -8.18
N VAL A 50 1.31 -5.42 -7.97
CA VAL A 50 0.00 -4.73 -7.89
C VAL A 50 -0.04 -3.75 -6.72
N VAL A 51 0.47 -4.14 -5.55
CA VAL A 51 0.56 -3.28 -4.36
C VAL A 51 1.46 -2.07 -4.62
N LEU A 52 2.58 -2.27 -5.31
CA LEU A 52 3.49 -1.18 -5.70
C LEU A 52 2.79 -0.20 -6.66
N ILE A 53 2.12 -0.69 -7.69
CA ILE A 53 1.35 0.15 -8.62
C ILE A 53 0.25 0.92 -7.87
N GLY A 54 -0.46 0.26 -6.95
CA GLY A 54 -1.47 0.90 -6.11
C GLY A 54 -0.91 2.00 -5.22
N TYR A 55 0.25 1.77 -4.60
CA TYR A 55 0.96 2.80 -3.82
C TYR A 55 1.27 4.02 -4.68
N VAL A 56 1.87 3.80 -5.85
CA VAL A 56 2.21 4.86 -6.80
C VAL A 56 0.95 5.63 -7.22
N TYR A 57 -0.13 4.93 -7.55
CA TYR A 57 -1.40 5.54 -7.94
C TYR A 57 -2.00 6.44 -6.84
N VAL A 58 -2.03 5.97 -5.59
CA VAL A 58 -2.56 6.77 -4.48
C VAL A 58 -1.63 7.95 -4.16
N ALA A 59 -0.32 7.76 -4.22
CA ALA A 59 0.64 8.84 -4.05
C ALA A 59 0.44 9.93 -5.13
N PHE A 60 0.21 9.56 -6.39
CA PHE A 60 -0.08 10.52 -7.45
C PHE A 60 -1.43 11.24 -7.28
N ASN A 61 -2.49 10.52 -6.88
CA ASN A 61 -3.79 11.17 -6.63
C ASN A 61 -3.76 12.12 -5.42
N GLU A 62 -2.96 11.82 -4.41
CA GLU A 62 -2.80 12.70 -3.25
C GLU A 62 -2.17 14.05 -3.61
N ASN A 63 -1.31 14.10 -4.62
CA ASN A 63 -0.78 15.36 -5.14
C ASN A 63 -1.87 16.25 -5.77
N ILE A 64 -3.00 15.67 -6.19
CA ILE A 64 -4.13 16.39 -6.77
C ILE A 64 -5.09 16.89 -5.66
N ASP A 65 -5.33 16.08 -4.62
CA ASP A 65 -6.19 16.43 -3.49
C ASP A 65 -5.56 17.44 -2.50
N GLY A 66 -4.23 17.59 -2.52
CA GLY A 66 -3.48 18.52 -1.67
C GLY A 66 -3.87 19.99 -1.83
N ASP A 67 -4.44 20.37 -2.98
CA ASP A 67 -4.93 21.72 -3.26
C ASP A 67 -6.38 21.95 -2.77
N SER A 68 -7.13 20.87 -2.51
CA SER A 68 -8.59 20.95 -2.27
C SER A 68 -9.00 20.85 -0.79
N LYS A 69 -8.08 20.60 0.15
CA LYS A 69 -8.41 20.42 1.57
C LYS A 69 -7.98 21.53 2.52
N GLU A 70 -7.38 22.61 2.02
CA GLU A 70 -7.08 23.81 2.81
C GLU A 70 -8.31 24.72 3.04
N LYS A 71 -9.50 24.33 2.56
CA LYS A 71 -10.73 25.16 2.59
C LYS A 71 -11.85 24.65 3.49
N LYS A 72 -11.53 23.97 4.59
CA LYS A 72 -12.48 23.63 5.67
C LYS A 72 -11.85 23.81 7.05
N GLU A 73 -11.22 24.95 7.27
CA GLU A 73 -11.04 25.52 8.60
C GLU A 73 -11.13 27.05 8.46
N SER A 74 -12.36 27.54 8.28
CA SER A 74 -12.75 28.95 8.39
C SER A 74 -13.98 29.02 9.26
#